data_AF-A0A3N5RZZ8-F1
#
_entry.id   AF-A0A3N5RZZ8-F1
#
_cell.length_a   1.000
_cell.length_b   1.000
_cell.length_c   1.000
_cell.angle_alpha   90.00
_cell.angle_beta   90.00
_cell.angle_gamma   90.00
#
_symmetry.space_group_name_H-M   'P 1'
#
loop_
_entity.id
_entity.type
_entity.pdbx_description
1 polymer ?
#
loop_
_entity_poly.entity_id
_entity_poly.type
_entity_poly.pdbx_seq_one_letter_code
_entity_poly.pdbx_strand_id
1 'polypeptide(L)'
;MAVIDDTGLPIVGGMRGGLDSIMDENNEELYLTHTALRKSMRERFDDNMGRSRFAYVEREKISILTFYLDKYILLVTMEPNINSHTSIDIAEDILDMINGKKQ
;
A
#
# COMPACT_ATOMS: atom_id res chain seq x y z
N MET A 1 5.84 7.13 1.28
CA MET A 1 5.77 5.66 1.18
C MET A 1 6.01 5.11 2.56
N ALA A 2 5.33 4.02 2.93
CA ALA A 2 5.55 3.34 4.21
C ALA A 2 5.64 1.83 3.99
N VAL A 3 6.46 1.17 4.80
CA VAL A 3 6.53 -0.28 4.94
C VAL A 3 6.19 -0.61 6.38
N ILE A 4 5.17 -1.43 6.55
CA ILE A 4 4.67 -1.85 7.87
C ILE A 4 4.73 -3.38 7.99
N ASP A 5 4.77 -3.87 9.22
CA ASP A 5 4.61 -5.29 9.51
C ASP A 5 3.12 -5.72 9.47
N ASP A 6 2.86 -6.98 9.79
CA ASP A 6 1.53 -7.59 9.82
C ASP A 6 0.66 -7.15 11.00
N THR A 7 1.21 -6.38 11.95
CA THR A 7 0.49 -5.73 13.05
C THR A 7 0.11 -4.29 12.74
N GLY A 8 0.77 -3.70 11.73
CA GLY A 8 0.57 -2.32 11.30
C GLY A 8 1.61 -1.36 11.86
N LEU A 9 2.67 -1.86 12.50
CA LEU A 9 3.76 -1.02 12.98
C LEU A 9 4.68 -0.62 11.81
N PRO A 10 5.06 0.66 11.69
CA PRO A 10 5.98 1.12 10.67
C PRO A 10 7.40 0.59 10.91
N ILE A 11 7.97 -0.07 9.90
CA ILE A 11 9.37 -0.54 9.88
C ILE A 11 10.25 0.50 9.20
N VAL A 12 9.79 1.02 8.05
CA VAL A 12 10.44 2.08 7.29
C VAL A 12 9.33 2.98 6.76
N GLY A 13 9.39 4.27 7.07
CA GLY A 13 8.35 5.21 6.68
C GLY A 13 8.90 6.60 6.54
N GLY A 14 8.39 7.31 5.53
CA GLY A 14 8.69 8.71 5.30
C GLY A 14 7.89 9.20 4.10
N MET A 15 7.17 10.30 4.28
CA MET A 15 6.71 11.07 3.15
C MET A 15 7.93 11.70 2.47
N ARG A 16 7.84 11.90 1.15
CA ARG A 16 8.87 12.61 0.41
C ARG A 16 9.04 14.00 1.04
N GLY A 17 10.26 14.35 1.46
CA GLY A 17 10.53 15.63 2.13
C GLY A 17 10.03 16.81 1.30
N GLY A 18 9.27 17.71 1.93
CA GLY A 18 8.68 18.90 1.29
C GLY A 18 7.19 18.81 0.96
N LEU A 19 6.50 17.71 1.34
CA LEU A 19 5.04 17.60 1.26
C LEU A 19 4.46 17.51 2.67
N ASP A 20 3.51 18.40 2.97
CA ASP A 20 2.73 18.31 4.20
C ASP A 20 1.88 17.04 4.19
N SER A 21 1.82 16.34 5.32
CA SER A 21 0.95 15.18 5.45
C SER A 21 -0.51 15.60 5.30
N ILE A 22 -1.27 14.83 4.53
CA ILE A 22 -2.73 14.97 4.49
C ILE A 22 -3.34 14.48 5.82
N MET A 23 -2.61 13.69 6.62
CA MET A 23 -3.05 13.15 7.92
C MET A 23 -2.10 13.55 9.04
N ASP A 24 -2.62 13.86 10.21
CA ASP A 24 -1.78 13.93 11.42
C ASP A 24 -1.24 12.52 11.80
N GLU A 25 -0.23 12.52 12.67
CA GLU A 25 0.49 11.29 13.07
C GLU A 25 -0.45 10.23 13.66
N ASN A 26 -1.43 10.61 14.50
CA ASN A 26 -2.37 9.67 15.11
C ASN A 26 -3.26 9.00 14.05
N ASN A 27 -3.72 9.78 13.08
CA ASN A 27 -4.53 9.29 11.97
C ASN A 27 -3.71 8.41 11.01
N GLU A 28 -2.42 8.69 10.85
CA GLU A 28 -1.50 7.84 10.09
C GLU A 28 -1.33 6.47 10.75
N GLU A 29 -0.97 6.41 12.04
CA GLU A 29 -0.83 5.15 12.80
C GLU A 29 -2.11 4.31 12.78
N LEU A 30 -3.26 4.97 12.97
CA LEU A 30 -4.56 4.33 12.88
C LEU A 30 -4.80 3.72 11.49
N TYR A 31 -4.45 4.45 10.42
CA TYR A 31 -4.58 3.95 9.05
C TYR A 31 -3.68 2.75 8.77
N LEU A 32 -2.43 2.76 9.27
CA LEU A 32 -1.50 1.64 9.13
C LEU A 32 -2.03 0.39 9.83
N THR A 33 -2.52 0.54 11.07
CA THR A 33 -3.17 -0.55 11.83
C THR A 33 -4.39 -1.10 11.08
N HIS A 34 -5.23 -0.24 10.53
CA HIS A 34 -6.37 -0.67 9.70
C HIS A 34 -5.93 -1.42 8.44
N THR A 35 -4.79 -1.05 7.86
CA THR A 35 -4.26 -1.72 6.66
C THR A 35 -3.82 -3.15 6.98
N ALA A 36 -3.17 -3.37 8.13
CA ALA A 36 -2.85 -4.70 8.63
C ALA A 36 -4.10 -5.55 8.90
N LEU A 37 -5.14 -4.96 9.51
CA LEU A 37 -6.43 -5.65 9.68
C LEU A 37 -7.07 -6.03 8.34
N ARG A 38 -7.01 -5.17 7.33
CA ARG A 38 -7.52 -5.49 5.98
C ARG A 38 -6.76 -6.65 5.35
N LYS A 39 -5.43 -6.73 5.53
CA LYS A 39 -4.63 -7.88 5.08
C LYS A 39 -5.14 -9.17 5.70
N SER A 40 -5.27 -9.24 7.02
CA SER A 40 -5.73 -10.45 7.70
C SER A 40 -7.15 -10.86 7.33
N MET A 41 -8.03 -9.90 7.04
CA MET A 41 -9.36 -10.18 6.51
C MET A 41 -9.32 -10.77 5.09
N ARG A 42 -8.40 -10.32 4.23
CA ARG A 42 -8.22 -10.86 2.87
C ARG A 42 -7.64 -12.27 2.87
N GLU A 43 -6.67 -12.54 3.74
CA GLU A 43 -6.02 -13.84 3.84
C GLU A 43 -6.99 -14.99 4.17
N ARG A 44 -8.13 -14.68 4.79
CA ARG A 44 -9.23 -15.66 5.02
C ARG A 44 -9.81 -16.24 3.73
N PHE A 45 -9.57 -15.60 2.59
CA PHE A 45 -10.07 -16.04 1.28
C PHE A 45 -8.97 -16.65 0.41
N ASP A 46 -7.73 -16.76 0.89
CA ASP A 46 -6.59 -17.19 0.09
C ASP A 46 -6.76 -18.62 -0.45
N ASP A 47 -7.34 -19.54 0.32
CA ASP A 47 -7.61 -20.92 -0.12
C ASP A 47 -8.55 -20.98 -1.34
N ASN A 48 -9.44 -19.98 -1.49
CA ASN A 48 -10.44 -19.94 -2.55
C ASN A 48 -10.04 -19.01 -3.71
N MET A 49 -9.35 -17.91 -3.42
CA MET A 49 -9.09 -16.82 -4.38
C MET A 49 -7.60 -16.63 -4.69
N GLY A 50 -6.72 -17.32 -3.98
CA GLY A 50 -5.29 -17.06 -3.97
C GLY A 50 -4.93 -15.80 -3.19
N ARG A 51 -3.63 -15.61 -2.97
CA ARG A 51 -3.08 -14.49 -2.19
C ARG A 51 -3.35 -13.15 -2.88
N SER A 52 -3.77 -12.16 -2.09
CA SER A 52 -3.87 -10.77 -2.55
C SER A 52 -2.51 -10.23 -2.97
N ARG A 53 -2.37 -9.71 -4.19
CA ARG A 53 -1.11 -9.12 -4.68
C ARG A 53 -0.97 -7.64 -4.28
N PHE A 54 -2.01 -6.87 -4.59
CA PHE A 54 -2.11 -5.47 -4.22
C PHE A 54 -3.57 -5.04 -4.10
N ALA A 55 -3.80 -3.87 -3.51
CA ALA A 55 -5.06 -3.15 -3.52
C ALA A 55 -4.82 -1.70 -3.94
N TYR A 56 -5.73 -1.17 -4.75
CA TYR A 56 -5.78 0.25 -5.12
C TYR A 56 -7.00 0.90 -4.48
N VAL A 57 -6.79 2.01 -3.78
CA VAL A 57 -7.84 2.81 -3.18
C VAL A 57 -7.68 4.25 -3.65
N GLU A 58 -8.67 4.72 -4.40
CA GLU A 58 -8.77 6.12 -4.80
C GLU A 58 -9.69 6.87 -3.84
N ARG A 59 -9.25 8.05 -3.42
CA ARG A 59 -10.04 9.02 -2.65
C ARG A 59 -9.89 10.37 -3.32
N GLU A 60 -10.88 11.23 -3.11
CA GLU A 60 -10.91 12.59 -3.68
C GLU A 60 -9.62 13.39 -3.47
N LYS A 61 -8.87 13.11 -2.39
CA LYS A 61 -7.64 13.83 -2.02
C LYS A 61 -6.36 13.01 -2.14
N ILE A 62 -6.44 11.69 -2.33
CA ILE A 62 -5.26 10.82 -2.32
C ILE A 62 -5.58 9.46 -2.95
N SER A 63 -4.63 8.94 -3.72
CA SER A 63 -4.65 7.53 -4.15
C SER A 63 -3.60 6.73 -3.39
N ILE A 64 -3.94 5.49 -3.06
CA ILE A 64 -3.09 4.61 -2.24
C ILE A 64 -3.02 3.23 -2.91
N LEU A 65 -1.79 2.81 -3.21
CA LEU A 65 -1.46 1.44 -3.57
C LEU A 65 -0.93 0.71 -2.35
N THR A 66 -1.49 -0.45 -2.06
CA THR A 66 -1.06 -1.33 -0.97
C THR A 66 -0.60 -2.65 -1.57
N PHE A 67 0.66 -3.03 -1.35
CA PHE A 67 1.23 -4.31 -1.81
C PHE A 67 1.44 -5.24 -0.62
N TYR A 68 1.06 -6.50 -0.77
CA TYR A 68 1.13 -7.49 0.30
C TYR A 68 2.34 -8.41 0.09
N LEU A 69 3.37 -8.23 0.91
CA LEU A 69 4.70 -8.83 0.78
C LEU A 69 4.96 -9.82 1.92
N ASP A 70 4.21 -10.91 1.94
CA ASP A 70 4.24 -11.93 2.99
C ASP A 70 4.03 -11.31 4.40
N LYS A 71 5.11 -11.11 5.18
CA LYS A 71 5.04 -10.47 6.51
C LYS A 71 5.01 -8.95 6.49
N TYR A 72 5.20 -8.35 5.32
CA TYR A 72 5.30 -6.90 5.16
C TYR A 72 4.19 -6.37 4.28
N ILE A 73 3.87 -5.10 4.46
CA ILE A 73 2.93 -4.37 3.63
C ILE A 73 3.60 -3.08 3.18
N LEU A 74 3.62 -2.86 1.87
CA LEU A 74 4.13 -1.63 1.27
C LEU A 74 2.96 -0.73 0.89
N LEU A 75 2.98 0.52 1.37
CA LEU A 75 2.03 1.56 1.06
C LEU A 75 2.70 2.65 0.23
N VAL A 76 2.15 2.90 -0.96
CA VAL A 76 2.57 3.97 -1.86
C VAL A 76 1.42 4.94 -2.00
N THR A 77 1.65 6.19 -1.59
CA THR A 77 0.70 7.29 -1.74
C THR A 77 1.00 8.04 -3.02
N MET A 78 -0.06 8.45 -3.72
CA MET A 78 -0.01 9.12 -5.00
C MET A 78 -1.00 10.29 -5.01
N GLU A 79 -0.74 11.28 -5.87
CA GLU A 79 -1.68 12.37 -6.11
C GLU A 79 -3.04 11.82 -6.57
N PRO A 80 -4.16 12.46 -6.19
CA PRO A 80 -5.48 12.07 -6.66
C PRO A 80 -5.65 12.35 -8.16
N ASN A 81 -6.68 11.76 -8.78
CA ASN A 81 -7.08 11.98 -10.17
C ASN A 81 -6.01 11.60 -11.22
N ILE A 82 -5.04 10.77 -10.86
CA ILE A 82 -4.19 10.09 -11.84
C ILE A 82 -5.06 9.12 -12.63
N ASN A 83 -4.84 9.04 -13.94
CA ASN A 83 -5.55 8.09 -14.79
C ASN A 83 -5.41 6.65 -14.23
N SER A 84 -6.53 5.92 -14.14
CA SER A 84 -6.55 4.59 -13.55
C SER A 84 -5.58 3.63 -14.23
N HIS A 85 -5.38 3.72 -15.55
CA HIS A 85 -4.38 2.92 -16.27
C HIS A 85 -2.97 3.21 -15.76
N THR A 86 -2.60 4.48 -15.61
CA THR A 86 -1.30 4.88 -15.06
C THR A 86 -1.10 4.36 -13.63
N SER A 87 -2.14 4.38 -12.79
CA SER A 87 -2.08 3.80 -11.44
C SER A 87 -1.84 2.29 -11.45
N ILE A 88 -2.40 1.58 -12.43
CA ILE A 88 -2.17 0.14 -12.61
C ILE A 88 -0.77 -0.13 -13.18
N ASP A 89 -0.32 0.62 -14.17
CA ASP A 89 1.03 0.48 -14.75
C ASP A 89 2.09 0.64 -13.64
N ILE A 90 1.93 1.65 -12.78
CA ILE A 90 2.82 1.87 -11.62
C ILE A 90 2.76 0.67 -10.66
N ALA A 91 1.58 0.09 -10.43
CA ALA A 91 1.45 -1.08 -9.58
C ALA A 91 2.17 -2.31 -10.16
N GLU A 92 2.08 -2.52 -11.47
CA GLU A 92 2.77 -3.61 -12.17
C GLU A 92 4.29 -3.43 -12.13
N ASP A 93 4.78 -2.22 -12.43
CA ASP A 93 6.21 -1.89 -12.36
C ASP A 93 6.79 -2.17 -10.96
N ILE A 94 6.08 -1.74 -9.91
CA ILE A 94 6.49 -1.98 -8.52
C ILE A 94 6.50 -3.48 -8.20
N LEU A 95 5.49 -4.23 -8.64
CA LEU A 95 5.45 -5.68 -8.44
C LEU A 95 6.61 -6.39 -9.14
N ASP A 96 6.97 -5.98 -10.35
CA ASP A 96 8.08 -6.56 -11.10
C ASP A 96 9.42 -6.24 -10.42
N MET A 97 9.61 -5.01 -9.93
CA MET A 97 10.78 -4.63 -9.13
C MET A 97 10.91 -5.48 -7.86
N ILE A 98 9.82 -5.70 -7.13
CA ILE A 98 9.81 -6.48 -5.89
C ILE A 98 10.09 -7.96 -6.16
N ASN A 99 9.54 -8.51 -7.25
CA ASN A 99 9.71 -9.91 -7.61
C ASN A 99 11.06 -10.19 -8.32
N GLY A 100 11.91 -9.17 -8.49
CA GLY A 100 13.22 -9.33 -9.10
C GLY A 100 13.16 -9.64 -10.60
N LYS A 101 12.05 -9.35 -11.28
CA LYS A 101 12.00 -9.39 -12.74
C LYS A 101 12.73 -8.16 -13.27
N LYS A 102 14.03 -8.31 -13.50
CA LYS A 102 14.76 -7.40 -14.39
C LYS A 102 14.17 -7.57 -15.80
N GLN A 103 13.71 -6.48 -16.40
CA GLN A 103 13.59 -6.40 -17.86
C GLN A 103 14.95 -6.75 -18.51
#